data_AF-X1D1N8-F1
#
_entry.id   AF-X1D1N8-F1
#
_cell.length_a   1.000
_cell.length_b   1.000
_cell.length_c   1.000
_cell.angle_alpha   90.00
_cell.angle_beta   90.00
_cell.angle_gamma   90.00
#
_symmetry.space_group_name_H-M   'P 1'
#
loop_
_entity.id
_entity.type
_entity.pdbx_description
1 polymer ?
#
loop_
_entity_poly.entity_id
_entity_poly.type
_entity_poly.pdbx_seq_one_letter_code
_entity_poly.pdbx_strand_id
1 'polypeptide(L)'
;MLSIFLWRLVQIVYYKSKSAYENRRQEKISQEAIHEIQEGGEPKINILQKILPRISFLKNSLNRYTIRQKIITLIIILVFFIIIPIFINIAWKSSENRNKVTEIKTDILEAPLPLLNDKSVVRLEKIETLDEIDGLKNVVNLNESFFAIARKEVVDLQSKTSYAIPEDLKEIDLAFPMEDLNIILLLNKSDKKIVSFSPTNGKFQSNIFSLPENASVSAGDTYLTYLYLLDQNSNQIYRYPRAEGGFGEKS
;
A
#
# COMPACT_ATOMS: atom_id res chain seq x y z
N MET A 1 4.80 27.27 -5.62
CA MET A 1 3.71 26.93 -6.59
C MET A 1 4.20 26.59 -8.00
N LEU A 2 5.21 27.28 -8.57
CA LEU A 2 5.68 27.04 -9.95
C LEU A 2 6.17 25.59 -10.22
N SER A 3 6.81 24.95 -9.23
CA SER A 3 7.39 23.60 -9.35
C SER A 3 6.34 22.50 -9.59
N ILE A 4 5.18 22.57 -8.92
CA ILE A 4 4.10 21.57 -9.05
C ILE A 4 3.47 21.62 -10.45
N PHE A 5 3.41 22.82 -11.04
CA PHE A 5 2.83 23.02 -12.36
C PHE A 5 3.71 22.45 -13.48
N LEU A 6 5.04 22.62 -13.38
CA LEU A 6 6.01 22.03 -14.29
C LEU A 6 5.97 20.49 -14.26
N TRP A 7 5.85 19.90 -13.07
CA TRP A 7 5.80 18.45 -12.94
C TRP A 7 4.54 17.83 -13.57
N ARG A 8 3.38 18.49 -13.43
CA ARG A 8 2.14 18.06 -14.11
C ARG A 8 2.23 18.17 -15.63
N LEU A 9 2.88 19.21 -16.15
CA LEU A 9 3.08 19.38 -17.59
C LEU A 9 3.95 18.26 -18.19
N VAL A 10 5.01 17.85 -17.49
CA VAL A 10 5.87 16.73 -17.92
C VAL A 10 5.10 15.41 -17.95
N GLN A 11 4.28 15.13 -16.92
CA GLN A 11 3.44 13.93 -16.88
C GLN A 11 2.44 13.87 -18.04
N ILE A 12 1.78 14.99 -18.35
CA ILE A 12 0.80 15.07 -19.46
C ILE A 12 1.49 14.85 -20.81
N VAL A 13 2.64 15.48 -21.04
CA VAL A 13 3.41 15.31 -22.28
C VAL A 13 3.92 13.87 -22.43
N TYR A 14 4.40 13.26 -21.34
CA TYR A 14 4.88 11.89 -21.33
C TYR A 14 3.75 10.88 -21.64
N TYR A 15 2.58 11.04 -21.01
CA TYR A 15 1.44 10.15 -21.28
C TYR A 15 0.92 10.27 -22.72
N LYS A 16 0.87 11.49 -23.25
CA LYS A 16 0.38 11.74 -24.62
C LYS A 16 1.35 11.22 -25.68
N SER A 17 2.66 11.25 -25.42
CA SER A 17 3.65 10.68 -26.35
C SER A 17 3.63 9.15 -26.33
N LYS A 18 3.44 8.54 -25.15
CA LYS A 18 3.35 7.09 -25.00
C LYS A 18 2.11 6.51 -25.70
N SER A 19 0.94 7.11 -25.52
CA SER A 19 -0.29 6.65 -26.19
C SER A 19 -0.21 6.79 -27.71
N ALA A 20 0.37 7.89 -28.21
CA ALA A 20 0.58 8.08 -29.65
C ALA A 20 1.61 7.12 -30.27
N TYR A 21 2.52 6.56 -29.47
CA TYR A 21 3.46 5.53 -29.90
C TYR A 21 2.79 4.15 -29.94
N GLU A 22 2.01 3.80 -28.91
CA GLU A 22 1.30 2.51 -28.84
C GLU A 22 0.25 2.39 -29.95
N ASN A 23 -0.49 3.45 -30.26
CA ASN A 23 -1.46 3.45 -31.36
C ASN A 23 -0.79 3.23 -32.73
N ARG A 24 0.33 3.91 -33.02
CA ARG A 24 1.07 3.71 -34.28
C ARG A 24 1.68 2.32 -34.41
N ARG A 25 2.03 1.70 -33.29
CA ARG A 25 2.52 0.31 -33.26
C ARG A 25 1.39 -0.67 -33.57
N GLN A 26 0.20 -0.47 -33.00
CA GLN A 26 -0.98 -1.30 -33.27
C GLN A 26 -1.47 -1.16 -34.70
N GLU A 27 -1.45 0.05 -35.27
CA GLU A 27 -1.78 0.26 -36.69
C GLU A 27 -0.82 -0.47 -37.62
N LYS A 28 0.50 -0.43 -37.36
CA LYS A 28 1.47 -1.17 -38.16
C LYS A 28 1.29 -2.68 -38.08
N ILE A 29 1.07 -3.22 -36.88
CA ILE A 29 0.85 -4.67 -36.70
C ILE A 29 -0.45 -5.10 -37.40
N SER A 30 -1.50 -4.28 -37.31
CA SER A 30 -2.77 -4.56 -38.00
C SER A 30 -2.62 -4.51 -39.52
N GLN A 31 -1.87 -3.56 -40.06
CA GLN A 31 -1.61 -3.47 -41.49
C GLN A 31 -0.73 -4.61 -42.02
N GLU A 32 0.31 -5.00 -41.27
CA GLU A 32 1.15 -6.16 -41.61
C GLU A 32 0.34 -7.46 -41.57
N ALA A 33 -0.52 -7.66 -40.56
CA ALA A 33 -1.38 -8.83 -40.47
C ALA A 33 -2.43 -8.91 -41.59
N ILE A 34 -2.99 -7.77 -42.02
CA ILE A 34 -3.97 -7.74 -43.13
C ILE A 34 -3.29 -8.05 -44.47
N HIS A 35 -2.05 -7.58 -44.68
CA HIS A 35 -1.29 -7.88 -45.89
C HIS A 35 -0.86 -9.36 -45.94
N GLU A 36 -0.58 -9.98 -44.79
CA GLU A 36 -0.16 -11.38 -44.69
C GLU A 36 -1.33 -12.37 -44.90
N ILE A 37 -2.58 -11.97 -44.62
CA ILE A 37 -3.77 -12.80 -44.87
C ILE A 37 -4.17 -12.81 -46.36
N GLN A 38 -3.79 -11.78 -47.14
CA GLN A 38 -4.11 -11.71 -48.57
C GLN A 38 -3.17 -12.54 -49.47
N GLU A 39 -1.95 -12.85 -49.00
CA GLU A 39 -1.01 -13.72 -49.70
C GLU A 39 -0.98 -15.08 -49.02
N GLY A 40 -1.94 -15.97 -49.35
CA GLY A 40 -2.16 -17.30 -48.74
C GLY A 40 -0.99 -18.30 -48.84
N GLY A 41 0.15 -17.96 -48.26
CA GLY A 41 1.32 -18.81 -48.06
C GLY A 41 1.56 -18.99 -46.57
N GLU A 42 1.76 -20.24 -46.15
CA GLU A 42 2.09 -20.53 -44.76
C GLU A 42 3.35 -19.77 -44.31
N PRO A 43 3.30 -19.02 -43.19
CA PRO A 43 4.42 -18.24 -42.73
C PRO A 43 5.49 -19.17 -42.17
N LYS A 44 6.52 -19.47 -42.98
CA LYS A 44 7.79 -20.02 -42.48
C LYS A 44 8.51 -18.93 -41.70
N ILE A 45 8.12 -18.80 -40.44
CA ILE A 45 8.66 -17.84 -39.47
C ILE A 45 10.16 -18.12 -39.22
N ASN A 46 11.03 -17.45 -39.97
CA ASN A 46 12.47 -17.31 -39.70
C ASN A 46 12.75 -16.13 -38.75
N ILE A 47 11.90 -15.89 -37.74
CA ILE A 47 12.04 -14.76 -36.80
C ILE A 47 13.31 -14.90 -35.92
N LEU A 48 13.77 -16.13 -35.66
CA LEU A 48 14.96 -16.39 -34.86
C LEU A 48 16.25 -15.81 -35.46
N GLN A 49 16.38 -15.70 -36.78
CA GLN A 49 17.60 -15.17 -37.41
C GLN A 49 17.69 -13.63 -37.37
N LYS A 50 16.56 -12.94 -37.14
CA LYS A 50 16.51 -11.47 -37.15
C LYS A 50 16.73 -10.84 -35.77
N ILE A 51 16.53 -11.62 -34.69
CA ILE A 51 16.62 -11.14 -33.30
C ILE A 51 17.98 -11.48 -32.66
N LEU A 52 18.74 -12.42 -33.23
CA LEU A 52 20.07 -12.74 -32.71
C LEU A 52 21.06 -11.59 -33.02
N PRO A 53 21.64 -10.94 -31.99
CA PRO A 53 22.66 -9.93 -32.22
C PRO A 53 23.84 -10.55 -32.98
N ARG A 54 24.43 -9.80 -33.92
CA ARG A 54 25.61 -10.25 -34.68
C ARG A 54 26.77 -10.55 -33.73
N ILE A 55 26.94 -11.82 -33.37
CA ILE A 55 27.95 -12.33 -32.42
C ILE A 55 29.38 -11.93 -32.81
N SER A 56 29.62 -11.69 -34.11
CA SER A 56 30.91 -11.24 -34.64
C SER A 56 31.38 -9.89 -34.07
N PHE A 57 30.47 -8.99 -33.68
CA PHE A 57 30.83 -7.72 -33.05
C PHE A 57 31.30 -7.88 -31.60
N LEU A 58 30.71 -8.81 -30.84
CA LEU A 58 31.13 -9.08 -29.45
C LEU A 58 32.58 -9.62 -29.40
N LYS A 59 32.93 -10.49 -30.35
CA LYS A 59 34.26 -11.12 -30.40
C LYS A 59 35.38 -10.09 -30.61
N ASN A 60 35.14 -9.10 -31.48
CA ASN A 60 36.12 -8.06 -31.77
C ASN A 60 36.27 -7.04 -30.63
N SER A 61 35.18 -6.74 -29.91
CA SER A 61 35.24 -5.85 -28.74
C SER A 61 35.91 -6.53 -27.54
N LEU A 62 35.67 -7.82 -27.30
CA LEU A 62 36.27 -8.56 -26.19
C LEU A 62 37.80 -8.69 -26.32
N ASN A 63 38.33 -8.72 -27.54
CA ASN A 63 39.78 -8.88 -27.75
C ASN A 63 40.59 -7.61 -27.46
N ARG A 64 39.95 -6.45 -27.31
CA ARG A 64 40.61 -5.17 -26.98
C ARG A 64 40.80 -4.94 -25.48
N TYR A 65 40.19 -5.76 -24.63
CA TYR A 65 40.26 -5.59 -23.17
C TYR A 65 41.45 -6.30 -22.54
N THR A 66 42.00 -5.69 -21.50
CA THR A 66 43.00 -6.32 -20.64
C THR A 66 42.40 -7.49 -19.85
N ILE A 67 43.21 -8.46 -19.44
CA ILE A 67 42.73 -9.67 -18.72
C ILE A 67 41.92 -9.33 -17.46
N ARG A 68 42.32 -8.29 -16.71
CA ARG A 68 41.59 -7.81 -15.53
C ARG A 68 40.20 -7.27 -15.89
N GLN A 69 40.09 -6.52 -16.98
CA GLN A 69 38.82 -6.00 -17.48
C GLN A 69 37.90 -7.12 -17.97
N LYS A 70 38.45 -8.13 -18.66
CA LYS A 70 37.68 -9.31 -19.10
C LYS A 70 36.99 -10.03 -17.94
N ILE A 71 37.70 -10.20 -16.81
CA ILE A 71 37.15 -10.86 -15.62
C ILE A 71 36.01 -10.02 -15.02
N ILE A 72 36.19 -8.70 -14.89
CA ILE A 72 35.15 -7.80 -14.36
C ILE A 72 33.91 -7.80 -15.26
N THR A 73 34.08 -7.72 -16.59
CA THR A 73 32.97 -7.76 -17.54
C THR A 73 32.20 -9.08 -17.45
N LEU A 74 32.91 -10.21 -17.27
CA LEU A 74 32.28 -11.52 -17.09
C LEU A 74 31.41 -11.59 -15.82
N ILE A 75 31.91 -11.05 -14.70
CA ILE A 75 31.16 -10.98 -13.44
C ILE A 75 29.90 -10.13 -13.60
N ILE A 76 30.01 -8.96 -14.24
CA ILE A 76 28.85 -8.07 -14.47
C ILE A 76 27.78 -8.78 -15.31
N ILE A 77 28.18 -9.47 -16.38
CA ILE A 77 27.24 -10.21 -17.24
C ILE A 77 26.54 -11.33 -16.44
N LEU A 78 27.29 -12.07 -15.62
CA LEU A 78 26.75 -13.13 -14.78
C LEU A 78 25.73 -12.58 -13.77
N VAL A 79 26.06 -11.48 -13.10
CA VAL A 79 25.19 -10.80 -12.14
C VAL A 79 23.93 -10.28 -12.83
N PHE A 80 24.05 -9.68 -14.01
CA PHE A 80 22.92 -9.17 -14.78
C PHE A 80 21.96 -10.29 -15.18
N PHE A 81 22.48 -11.44 -15.61
CA PHE A 81 21.67 -12.61 -15.99
C PHE A 81 20.97 -13.29 -14.81
N ILE A 82 21.50 -13.19 -13.59
CA ILE A 82 20.89 -13.80 -12.39
C ILE A 82 19.90 -12.85 -11.73
N ILE A 83 20.26 -11.57 -11.53
CA ILE A 83 19.46 -10.63 -10.74
C ILE A 83 18.19 -10.19 -11.48
N ILE A 84 18.28 -9.93 -12.79
CA ILE A 84 17.14 -9.42 -13.57
C ILE A 84 15.95 -10.37 -13.63
N PRO A 85 16.10 -11.68 -13.92
CA PRO A 85 14.93 -12.57 -13.94
C PRO A 85 14.29 -12.72 -12.55
N ILE A 86 15.06 -12.65 -11.47
CA ILE A 86 14.52 -12.66 -10.10
C ILE A 86 13.66 -11.42 -9.85
N PHE A 87 14.14 -10.23 -10.24
CA PHE A 87 13.42 -8.97 -10.07
C PHE A 87 12.14 -8.91 -10.93
N ILE A 88 12.18 -9.41 -12.17
CA ILE A 88 11.00 -9.48 -13.05
C ILE A 88 9.93 -10.40 -12.46
N ASN A 89 10.32 -11.56 -11.92
CA ASN A 89 9.39 -12.50 -11.30
C ASN A 89 8.68 -11.90 -10.08
N ILE A 90 9.41 -11.22 -9.21
CA ILE A 90 8.85 -10.54 -8.03
C ILE A 90 7.89 -9.40 -8.44
N ALA A 91 8.29 -8.59 -9.42
CA ALA A 91 7.48 -7.47 -9.90
C ALA A 91 6.19 -7.93 -10.59
N TRP A 92 6.23 -9.01 -11.38
CA TRP A 92 5.04 -9.57 -12.04
C TRP A 92 4.07 -10.23 -11.06
N LYS A 93 4.57 -10.97 -10.06
CA LYS A 93 3.72 -11.58 -9.02
C LYS A 93 2.94 -10.54 -8.20
N SER A 94 3.45 -9.31 -8.09
CA SER A 94 2.74 -8.21 -7.44
C SER A 94 1.66 -7.54 -8.31
N SER A 95 1.66 -7.77 -9.63
CA SER A 95 0.68 -7.18 -10.56
C SER A 95 -0.54 -8.06 -10.80
N GLU A 96 -0.43 -9.38 -10.61
CA GLU A 96 -1.52 -10.32 -10.86
C GLU A 96 -2.67 -10.19 -9.82
N ASN A 97 -2.37 -9.65 -8.64
CA ASN A 97 -3.37 -9.38 -7.60
C ASN A 97 -4.10 -8.03 -7.72
N ARG A 98 -3.80 -7.19 -8.73
CA ARG A 98 -4.43 -5.85 -8.87
C ARG A 98 -5.38 -5.69 -10.06
N ASN A 99 -5.39 -6.62 -11.02
CA ASN A 99 -6.16 -6.48 -12.26
C ASN A 99 -7.03 -7.69 -12.58
N LYS A 100 -7.86 -8.13 -11.62
CA LYS A 100 -9.00 -9.00 -11.93
C LYS A 100 -10.31 -8.30 -11.57
N VAL A 101 -10.58 -7.19 -12.25
CA VAL A 101 -11.95 -6.71 -12.46
C VAL A 101 -12.35 -7.21 -13.84
N THR A 102 -13.09 -8.31 -13.85
CA THR A 102 -13.74 -8.86 -15.04
C THR A 102 -15.00 -8.04 -15.28
N GLU A 103 -15.03 -7.32 -16.40
CA GLU A 103 -16.25 -6.74 -16.96
C GLU A 103 -17.12 -7.89 -17.48
N ILE A 104 -18.19 -8.23 -16.74
CA ILE A 104 -19.14 -9.27 -17.13
C ILE A 104 -20.24 -8.59 -17.96
N LYS A 105 -20.20 -8.84 -19.27
CA LYS A 105 -21.35 -8.69 -20.15
C LYS A 105 -22.39 -9.73 -19.74
N THR A 106 -23.55 -9.25 -19.34
CA THR A 106 -24.73 -10.03 -18.96
C THR A 106 -25.16 -10.98 -20.07
N ASP A 107 -24.97 -12.28 -19.85
CA ASP A 107 -25.89 -13.32 -20.34
C ASP A 107 -26.13 -14.25 -19.14
N ILE A 108 -27.37 -14.23 -18.65
CA ILE A 108 -27.78 -14.89 -17.41
C ILE A 108 -27.98 -16.38 -17.73
N LEU A 109 -26.94 -17.16 -17.53
CA LEU A 109 -27.08 -18.54 -17.06
C LEU A 109 -26.64 -18.51 -15.60
N GLU A 110 -27.58 -18.73 -14.68
CA GLU A 110 -27.32 -18.85 -13.25
C GLU A 110 -26.35 -20.02 -13.03
N ALA A 111 -25.05 -19.70 -12.95
CA ALA A 111 -24.08 -20.64 -12.44
C ALA A 111 -24.40 -20.87 -10.95
N PRO A 112 -24.63 -22.11 -10.50
CA PRO A 112 -24.82 -22.37 -9.08
C PRO A 112 -23.54 -21.96 -8.35
N LEU A 113 -23.64 -20.92 -7.53
CA LEU A 113 -22.57 -20.51 -6.63
C LEU A 113 -22.21 -21.72 -5.75
N PRO A 114 -21.01 -22.31 -5.90
CA PRO A 114 -20.68 -23.60 -5.27
C PRO A 114 -20.64 -23.52 -3.74
N LEU A 115 -20.62 -22.30 -3.19
CA LEU A 115 -20.55 -22.01 -1.77
C LEU A 115 -21.91 -21.66 -1.15
N LEU A 116 -23.02 -21.70 -1.90
CA LEU A 116 -24.36 -21.34 -1.39
C LEU A 116 -24.94 -22.41 -0.46
N ASN A 117 -24.48 -23.66 -0.58
CA ASN A 117 -24.90 -24.80 0.25
C ASN A 117 -23.81 -25.35 1.17
N ASP A 118 -22.67 -24.67 1.26
CA ASP A 118 -21.59 -25.12 2.13
C ASP A 118 -21.98 -24.94 3.60
N LYS A 119 -21.99 -26.05 4.36
CA LYS A 119 -22.33 -26.12 5.78
C LYS A 119 -21.28 -25.41 6.65
N SER A 120 -20.07 -25.20 6.12
CA SER A 120 -18.96 -24.56 6.83
C SER A 120 -18.92 -23.04 6.61
N VAL A 121 -19.82 -22.47 5.82
CA VAL A 121 -19.90 -21.02 5.61
C VAL A 121 -20.93 -20.40 6.53
N VAL A 122 -20.46 -19.68 7.55
CA VAL A 122 -21.30 -18.82 8.39
C VAL A 122 -21.67 -17.58 7.57
N ARG A 123 -22.95 -17.45 7.21
CA ARG A 123 -23.47 -16.28 6.51
C ARG A 123 -24.00 -15.27 7.52
N LEU A 124 -23.47 -14.05 7.48
CA LEU A 124 -24.03 -12.92 8.21
C LEU A 124 -25.24 -12.42 7.41
N GLU A 125 -26.43 -12.96 7.70
CA GLU A 125 -27.67 -12.65 6.96
C GLU A 125 -28.11 -11.19 7.10
N LYS A 126 -27.58 -10.49 8.11
CA LYS A 126 -27.89 -9.09 8.37
C LYS A 126 -26.63 -8.40 8.85
N ILE A 127 -25.99 -7.66 7.95
CA ILE A 127 -25.02 -6.64 8.35
C ILE A 127 -25.88 -5.53 8.95
N GLU A 128 -25.95 -5.45 10.28
CA GLU A 128 -26.48 -4.25 10.92
C GLU A 128 -25.59 -3.10 10.50
N THR A 129 -26.08 -2.26 9.60
CA THR A 129 -25.45 -0.99 9.29
C THR A 129 -25.58 -0.14 10.55
N LEU A 130 -24.48 -0.01 11.29
CA LEU A 130 -24.35 1.02 12.31
C LEU A 130 -24.72 2.36 11.66
N ASP A 131 -25.52 3.16 12.36
CA ASP A 131 -25.88 4.51 11.92
C ASP A 131 -24.61 5.26 11.50
N GLU A 132 -24.72 6.10 10.48
CA GLU A 132 -23.59 6.80 9.87
C GLU A 132 -22.84 7.63 10.94
N ILE A 133 -21.71 7.10 11.43
CA ILE A 133 -20.86 7.78 12.42
C ILE A 133 -20.12 8.91 11.70
N ASP A 134 -20.56 10.15 11.91
CA ASP A 134 -19.95 11.31 11.29
C ASP A 134 -18.47 11.45 11.69
N GLY A 135 -17.62 11.66 10.70
CA GLY A 135 -16.20 11.87 10.92
C GLY A 135 -15.46 10.66 11.49
N LEU A 136 -15.90 9.43 11.19
CA LEU A 136 -15.16 8.20 11.51
C LEU A 136 -13.71 8.30 11.02
N LYS A 137 -12.76 8.07 11.92
CA LYS A 137 -11.31 8.10 11.66
C LYS A 137 -10.70 6.71 11.66
N ASN A 138 -11.08 5.90 12.63
CA ASN A 138 -10.52 4.56 12.81
C ASN A 138 -11.53 3.64 13.51
N VAL A 139 -11.31 2.33 13.40
CA VAL A 139 -11.98 1.32 14.22
C VAL A 139 -10.88 0.51 14.91
N VAL A 140 -10.97 0.40 16.23
CA VAL A 140 -9.98 -0.33 17.03
C VAL A 140 -10.63 -1.52 17.72
N ASN A 141 -9.89 -2.63 17.79
CA ASN A 141 -10.25 -3.76 18.64
C ASN A 141 -9.44 -3.64 19.94
N LEU A 142 -10.11 -3.71 21.07
CA LEU A 142 -9.52 -3.76 22.39
C LEU A 142 -10.14 -4.93 23.14
N ASN A 143 -9.37 -6.00 23.36
CA ASN A 143 -9.82 -7.18 24.11
C ASN A 143 -11.16 -7.75 23.61
N GLU A 144 -11.30 -7.92 22.28
CA GLU A 144 -12.50 -8.42 21.59
C GLU A 144 -13.70 -7.45 21.55
N SER A 145 -13.55 -6.24 22.12
CA SER A 145 -14.51 -5.15 21.99
C SER A 145 -14.09 -4.17 20.89
N PHE A 146 -15.01 -3.86 19.98
CA PHE A 146 -14.77 -2.94 18.87
C PHE A 146 -15.26 -1.54 19.21
N PHE A 147 -14.39 -0.56 18.99
CA PHE A 147 -14.67 0.85 19.19
C PHE A 147 -14.48 1.61 17.89
N ALA A 148 -15.48 2.37 17.49
CA ALA A 148 -15.37 3.36 16.43
C ALA A 148 -14.82 4.65 17.02
N ILE A 149 -13.74 5.14 16.43
CA ILE A 149 -13.09 6.39 16.81
C ILE A 149 -13.49 7.44 15.78
N ALA A 150 -14.37 8.34 16.18
CA ALA A 150 -14.75 9.50 15.38
C ALA A 150 -13.92 10.72 15.79
N ARG A 151 -14.08 11.81 15.04
CA ARG A 151 -13.37 13.07 15.30
C ARG A 151 -13.64 13.63 16.70
N LYS A 152 -14.88 13.48 17.20
CA LYS A 152 -15.38 14.12 18.43
C LYS A 152 -15.97 13.14 19.46
N GLU A 153 -15.96 11.85 19.17
CA GLU A 153 -16.47 10.84 20.08
C GLU A 153 -15.77 9.49 19.90
N VAL A 154 -15.81 8.67 20.95
CA VAL A 154 -15.54 7.23 20.89
C VAL A 154 -16.88 6.51 21.05
N VAL A 155 -17.19 5.62 20.12
CA VAL A 155 -18.43 4.83 20.15
C VAL A 155 -18.07 3.37 20.38
N ASP A 156 -18.61 2.79 21.44
CA ASP A 156 -18.60 1.34 21.63
C ASP A 156 -19.62 0.70 20.69
N LEU A 157 -19.14 -0.12 19.75
CA LEU A 157 -19.99 -0.71 18.72
C LEU A 157 -20.86 -1.85 19.25
N GLN A 158 -20.51 -2.45 20.39
CA GLN A 158 -21.30 -3.52 21.01
C GLN A 158 -22.44 -2.94 21.84
N SER A 159 -22.14 -1.98 22.72
CA SER A 159 -23.15 -1.36 23.58
C SER A 159 -23.90 -0.21 22.92
N LYS A 160 -23.42 0.29 21.76
CA LYS A 160 -23.93 1.48 21.05
C LYS A 160 -23.87 2.75 21.91
N THR A 161 -22.95 2.79 22.89
CA THR A 161 -22.75 3.94 23.77
C THR A 161 -21.68 4.88 23.18
N SER A 162 -21.96 6.18 23.18
CA SER A 162 -21.01 7.21 22.74
C SER A 162 -20.41 7.98 23.92
N TYR A 163 -19.11 8.28 23.81
CA TYR A 163 -18.32 9.04 24.76
C TYR A 163 -17.72 10.26 24.07
N ALA A 164 -18.18 11.45 24.43
CA ALA A 164 -17.69 12.70 23.87
C ALA A 164 -16.23 12.96 24.25
N ILE A 165 -15.43 13.39 23.28
CA ILE A 165 -14.03 13.76 23.49
C ILE A 165 -13.93 15.04 24.30
N PRO A 166 -13.05 15.10 25.32
CA PRO A 166 -12.89 16.29 26.13
C PRO A 166 -12.35 17.47 25.29
N GLU A 167 -12.79 18.68 25.66
CA GLU A 167 -12.48 19.91 24.90
C GLU A 167 -10.98 20.21 24.79
N ASP A 168 -10.16 19.68 25.70
CA ASP A 168 -8.71 19.87 25.75
C ASP A 168 -7.96 19.15 24.61
N LEU A 169 -8.53 18.06 24.08
CA LEU A 169 -8.01 17.29 22.96
C LEU A 169 -8.56 17.80 21.61
N LYS A 170 -9.75 18.42 21.59
CA LYS A 170 -10.48 18.97 20.43
C LYS A 170 -10.87 17.97 19.35
N GLU A 171 -9.90 17.33 18.71
CA GLU A 171 -10.08 16.36 17.62
C GLU A 171 -9.11 15.18 17.78
N ILE A 172 -9.50 14.02 17.25
CA ILE A 172 -8.66 12.82 17.19
C ILE A 172 -8.17 12.59 15.77
N ASP A 173 -6.87 12.33 15.65
CA ASP A 173 -6.23 11.95 14.40
C ASP A 173 -5.86 10.47 14.35
N LEU A 174 -5.36 9.92 15.46
CA LEU A 174 -4.96 8.52 15.58
C LEU A 174 -5.43 7.92 16.90
N ALA A 175 -5.65 6.62 16.89
CA ALA A 175 -6.01 5.85 18.08
C ALA A 175 -5.22 4.54 18.11
N PHE A 176 -4.76 4.17 19.30
CA PHE A 176 -3.94 2.99 19.54
C PHE A 176 -4.53 2.20 20.72
N PRO A 177 -5.08 0.99 20.51
CA PRO A 177 -5.53 0.14 21.60
C PRO A 177 -4.31 -0.36 22.39
N MET A 178 -4.44 -0.43 23.72
CA MET A 178 -3.45 -0.99 24.64
C MET A 178 -4.14 -2.04 25.51
N GLU A 179 -4.05 -3.29 25.07
CA GLU A 179 -4.76 -4.43 25.65
C GLU A 179 -4.40 -4.65 27.12
N ASP A 180 -3.11 -4.59 27.46
CA ASP A 180 -2.59 -4.84 28.81
C ASP A 180 -3.14 -3.89 29.88
N LEU A 181 -3.50 -2.66 29.51
CA LEU A 181 -4.11 -1.68 30.41
C LEU A 181 -5.61 -1.51 30.18
N ASN A 182 -6.18 -2.20 29.18
CA ASN A 182 -7.56 -2.05 28.74
C ASN A 182 -7.93 -0.57 28.49
N ILE A 183 -7.09 0.14 27.73
CA ILE A 183 -7.29 1.54 27.36
C ILE A 183 -7.08 1.76 25.86
N ILE A 184 -7.64 2.84 25.34
CA ILE A 184 -7.37 3.34 24.00
C ILE A 184 -6.65 4.67 24.12
N LEU A 185 -5.46 4.78 23.54
CA LEU A 185 -4.71 6.03 23.46
C LEU A 185 -5.17 6.81 22.24
N LEU A 186 -5.51 8.07 22.44
CA LEU A 186 -6.05 8.99 21.45
C LEU A 186 -5.06 10.12 21.25
N LEU A 187 -4.54 10.26 20.05
CA LEU A 187 -3.53 11.26 19.69
C LEU A 187 -4.14 12.33 18.79
N ASN A 188 -3.92 13.59 19.18
CA ASN A 188 -4.09 14.75 18.31
C ASN A 188 -2.72 15.15 17.75
N LYS A 189 -2.56 15.11 16.43
CA LYS A 189 -1.30 15.44 15.75
C LYS A 189 -0.99 16.93 15.78
N SER A 190 -2.02 17.77 15.69
CA SER A 190 -1.89 19.24 15.67
C SER A 190 -1.39 19.78 17.02
N ASP A 191 -2.01 19.36 18.12
CA ASP A 191 -1.68 19.82 19.47
C ASP A 191 -0.63 18.91 20.15
N LYS A 192 -0.22 17.81 19.50
CA LYS A 192 0.76 16.82 20.01
C LYS A 192 0.41 16.28 21.41
N LYS A 193 -0.89 16.15 21.69
CA LYS A 193 -1.41 15.65 22.96
C LYS A 193 -1.91 14.22 22.82
N ILE A 194 -1.71 13.44 23.88
CA ILE A 194 -2.26 12.10 23.99
C ILE A 194 -3.16 11.98 25.22
N VAL A 195 -4.34 11.40 25.04
CA VAL A 195 -5.33 11.14 26.08
C VAL A 195 -5.63 9.65 26.07
N SER A 196 -5.77 9.05 27.24
CA SER A 196 -6.23 7.66 27.37
C SER A 196 -7.71 7.64 27.66
N PHE A 197 -8.45 6.85 26.89
CA PHE A 197 -9.83 6.50 27.15
C PHE A 197 -9.90 5.11 27.78
N SER A 198 -10.60 4.96 28.91
CA SER A 198 -10.86 3.67 29.54
C SER A 198 -12.31 3.25 29.30
N PRO A 199 -12.55 2.21 28.49
CA PRO A 199 -13.92 1.72 28.26
C PRO A 199 -14.60 1.20 29.52
N THR A 200 -13.81 0.77 30.53
CA THR A 200 -14.34 0.21 31.78
C THR A 200 -15.18 1.21 32.56
N ASN A 201 -14.82 2.50 32.52
CA ASN A 201 -15.50 3.55 33.27
C ASN A 201 -15.93 4.74 32.39
N GLY A 202 -15.67 4.68 31.08
CA GLY A 202 -15.99 5.73 30.13
C GLY A 202 -15.21 7.03 30.32
N LYS A 203 -14.09 7.01 31.07
CA LYS A 203 -13.33 8.23 31.40
C LYS A 203 -12.16 8.46 30.47
N PHE A 204 -11.91 9.73 30.21
CA PHE A 204 -10.72 10.23 29.56
C PHE A 204 -9.72 10.73 30.60
N GLN A 205 -8.44 10.47 30.37
CA GLN A 205 -7.34 10.94 31.21
C GLN A 205 -6.22 11.49 30.33
N SER A 206 -5.82 12.73 30.56
CA SER A 206 -4.68 13.34 29.88
C SER A 206 -3.38 12.65 30.31
N ASN A 207 -2.48 12.42 29.36
CA ASN A 207 -1.19 11.80 29.64
C ASN A 207 -0.05 12.80 29.38
N ILE A 208 0.93 12.80 30.28
CA ILE A 208 2.21 13.48 30.04
C ILE A 208 2.88 12.79 28.84
N PHE A 209 3.21 13.57 27.81
CA PHE A 209 3.78 13.06 26.57
C PHE A 209 4.55 14.17 25.85
N SER A 210 5.73 13.85 25.33
CA SER A 210 6.56 14.79 24.57
C SER A 210 6.91 14.19 23.22
N LEU A 211 6.57 14.93 22.16
CA LEU A 211 6.93 14.59 20.79
C LEU A 211 7.93 15.62 20.26
N PRO A 212 8.99 15.23 19.53
CA PRO A 212 9.93 16.19 18.95
C PRO A 212 9.23 17.28 18.14
N GLU A 213 9.78 18.50 18.14
CA GLU A 213 9.16 19.65 17.47
C GLU A 213 8.89 19.41 15.99
N ASN A 214 9.79 18.69 15.32
CA ASN A 214 9.69 18.39 13.89
C ASN A 214 9.16 16.98 13.58
N ALA A 215 8.63 16.25 14.56
CA ALA A 215 8.09 14.92 14.31
C ALA A 215 6.72 14.98 13.61
N SER A 216 6.54 14.14 12.60
CA SER A 216 5.29 13.93 11.88
C SER A 216 4.82 12.48 12.08
N VAL A 217 3.96 12.26 13.07
CA VAL A 217 3.46 10.92 13.38
C VAL A 217 2.48 10.48 12.30
N SER A 218 2.79 9.38 11.63
CA SER A 218 1.93 8.82 10.58
C SER A 218 1.10 7.64 11.04
N ALA A 219 1.73 6.78 11.84
CA ALA A 219 1.17 5.57 12.39
C ALA A 219 1.80 5.33 13.76
N GLY A 220 1.25 4.37 14.48
CA GLY A 220 1.75 3.93 15.75
C GLY A 220 1.00 2.69 16.19
N ASP A 221 1.53 2.04 17.22
CA ASP A 221 0.92 0.87 17.83
C ASP A 221 1.38 0.75 19.28
N THR A 222 0.80 -0.17 20.03
CA THR A 222 1.22 -0.48 21.39
C THR A 222 1.65 -1.93 21.54
N TYR A 223 2.51 -2.18 22.51
CA TYR A 223 2.86 -3.54 22.93
C TYR A 223 3.21 -3.50 24.41
N LEU A 224 2.54 -4.31 25.22
CA LEU A 224 2.62 -4.21 26.68
C LEU A 224 2.25 -2.79 27.11
N THR A 225 3.09 -2.18 27.93
CA THR A 225 2.95 -0.81 28.40
C THR A 225 3.79 0.18 27.60
N TYR A 226 4.11 -0.13 26.33
CA TYR A 226 4.90 0.74 25.46
C TYR A 226 4.05 1.27 24.30
N LEU A 227 4.26 2.54 23.99
CA LEU A 227 3.72 3.19 22.80
C LEU A 227 4.84 3.33 21.74
N TYR A 228 4.58 2.87 20.53
CA TYR A 228 5.48 3.00 19.39
C TYR A 228 4.88 3.95 18.36
N LEU A 229 5.62 4.97 17.96
CA LEU A 229 5.16 5.96 16.99
C LEU A 229 6.12 6.05 15.80
N LEU A 230 5.58 5.98 14.59
CA LEU A 230 6.33 6.14 13.34
C LEU A 230 6.36 7.61 12.93
N ASP A 231 7.54 8.21 12.98
CA ASP A 231 7.80 9.57 12.52
C ASP A 231 8.28 9.57 11.06
N GLN A 232 7.46 10.13 10.17
CA GLN A 232 7.78 10.22 8.74
C GLN A 232 8.94 11.16 8.44
N ASN A 233 9.14 12.20 9.26
CA ASN A 233 10.13 13.23 8.94
C ASN A 233 11.55 12.72 9.21
N SER A 234 11.74 12.01 10.31
CA SER A 234 13.03 11.40 10.66
C SER A 234 13.20 9.97 10.14
N ASN A 235 12.11 9.34 9.67
CA ASN A 235 12.04 7.92 9.29
C ASN A 235 12.50 6.99 10.43
N GLN A 236 12.04 7.30 11.65
CA GLN A 236 12.37 6.56 12.87
C GLN A 236 11.10 6.15 13.61
N ILE A 237 11.23 5.10 14.43
CA ILE A 237 10.20 4.68 15.37
C ILE A 237 10.63 5.14 16.76
N TYR A 238 9.81 5.96 17.40
CA TYR A 238 9.99 6.32 18.80
C TYR A 238 9.29 5.30 19.68
N ARG A 239 9.98 4.81 20.70
CA ARG A 239 9.39 3.97 21.73
C ARG A 239 9.26 4.76 23.03
N TYR A 240 8.06 4.77 23.59
CA TYR A 240 7.70 5.49 24.80
C TYR A 240 7.26 4.49 25.89
N PRO A 241 8.06 4.30 26.96
CA PRO A 241 7.64 3.48 28.09
C PRO A 241 6.54 4.18 28.89
N ARG A 242 5.62 3.41 29.48
CA ARG A 242 4.70 3.95 30.50
C ARG A 242 5.49 4.50 31.69
N ALA A 243 5.09 5.68 32.15
CA ALA A 243 5.57 6.32 33.35
C ALA A 243 4.38 6.81 34.20
N GLU A 244 4.65 7.32 35.40
CA GLU A 244 3.61 7.93 36.23
C GLU A 244 2.96 9.11 35.49
N GLY A 245 1.62 9.13 35.42
CA GLY A 245 0.87 10.20 34.76
C GLY A 245 0.98 10.27 33.23
N GLY A 246 1.76 9.41 32.57
CA GLY A 246 1.84 9.38 31.10
C GLY A 246 2.91 8.45 30.52
N PHE A 247 3.66 8.96 29.58
CA PHE A 247 4.75 8.27 28.92
C PHE A 247 6.08 8.95 29.27
N GLY A 248 7.10 8.12 29.52
CA GLY A 248 8.45 8.60 29.79
C GLY A 248 9.15 9.08 28.52
N GLU A 249 10.45 9.38 28.66
CA GLU A 249 11.28 9.81 27.55
C GLU A 249 11.39 8.74 26.46
N LYS A 250 11.46 9.20 25.21
CA LYS A 250 11.61 8.33 24.04
C LYS A 250 12.97 7.64 24.04
N SER A 251 12.99 6.36 23.68
CA SER A 251 14.22 5.57 23.41
C SER A 251 14.31 5.15 21.96
#